data_AF-A0AAD9H7P4-F1
#
_entry.id   AF-A0AAD9H7P4-F1
#
_cell.length_a   1.000
_cell.length_b   1.000
_cell.length_c   1.000
_cell.angle_alpha   90.00
_cell.angle_beta   90.00
_cell.angle_gamma   90.00
#
_symmetry.space_group_name_H-M   'P 1'
#
loop_
_entity.id
_entity.type
_entity.pdbx_description
1 polymer ?
#
loop_
_entity_poly.entity_id
_entity_poly.type
_entity_poly.pdbx_seq_one_letter_code
_entity_poly.pdbx_strand_id
1 'polypeptide(L)'
;MDTADSDASTILTDYPSSSPSRPSSASSAPSLAATFDGQPKPLLSGAATSVHFEIRDTPTAGRAVFATRDIAADTLLWRSDDLTVSSLLQEYRREVCGQCFAYNYGRDLAIQDHTVGFAFCSDECQSTWRQENGELGVRAWAEVKKLAKRKSKEDTELVDIDLPRPTPEEIAQAWDATKTQADLILTFRMADTADDVEGALQNLTLNGSGSSTGSSPPITKQHRRAIQKALQQPVHADIMGFCVSGIIARHRDPWRWEHVLSLAADPTPYPNADDLRAFTRTYLHLLAVLPRPLLPLATPASLLLLSSRDSHNAFGIRSLEDEGSELFGHGCWPAASYFNHSCAPNVGKRREGRAWEFRASRDVREGEELCITYLGGEEKEMSRETRMATLRRNWGFDCGCTRCQEGAGAGVV
;
A
#
# COMPACT_ATOMS: atom_id res chain seq x y z
N MET A 1 23.09 32.43 -32.06
CA MET A 1 24.02 33.01 -31.07
C MET A 1 23.14 33.67 -30.02
N ASP A 2 23.00 33.00 -28.87
CA ASP A 2 23.34 33.49 -27.53
C ASP A 2 23.04 34.97 -27.22
N THR A 3 22.50 35.40 -26.09
CA THR A 3 22.28 34.79 -24.76
C THR A 3 21.58 35.86 -23.88
N ALA A 4 20.97 35.42 -22.75
CA ALA A 4 20.90 36.13 -21.45
C ALA A 4 20.05 37.43 -21.33
N ASP A 5 19.39 37.78 -20.23
CA ASP A 5 19.03 37.20 -18.92
C ASP A 5 18.16 38.28 -18.19
N SER A 6 17.56 37.94 -17.04
CA SER A 6 16.89 38.82 -16.04
C SER A 6 15.49 39.36 -16.40
N ASP A 7 14.47 39.41 -15.54
CA ASP A 7 14.35 39.21 -14.09
C ASP A 7 12.87 38.89 -13.78
N ALA A 8 12.61 37.93 -12.90
CA ALA A 8 11.31 37.80 -12.23
C ALA A 8 11.53 37.30 -10.80
N SER A 9 11.91 38.24 -9.94
CA SER A 9 11.93 38.08 -8.48
C SER A 9 10.55 37.58 -8.01
N THR A 10 10.51 36.34 -7.53
CA THR A 10 9.34 35.79 -6.84
C THR A 10 9.32 36.36 -5.42
N ILE A 11 8.22 37.01 -5.07
CA ILE A 11 7.96 37.59 -3.76
C ILE A 11 7.92 36.45 -2.73
N LEU A 12 9.04 36.28 -2.01
CA LEU A 12 9.11 35.57 -0.74
C LEU A 12 8.18 36.29 0.24
N THR A 13 7.12 35.62 0.66
CA THR A 13 6.35 36.05 1.83
C THR A 13 7.13 35.64 3.07
N ASP A 14 7.58 36.64 3.82
CA ASP A 14 8.29 36.49 5.10
C ASP A 14 7.42 35.70 6.10
N TYR A 15 7.87 34.50 6.47
CA TYR A 15 7.41 33.80 7.66
C TYR A 15 8.40 34.08 8.80
N PRO A 16 7.92 34.41 10.02
CA PRO A 16 8.80 34.60 11.17
C PRO A 16 9.64 33.34 11.42
N SER A 17 10.94 33.54 11.64
CA SER A 17 11.97 32.53 11.89
C SER A 17 11.79 31.68 13.16
N SER A 18 10.61 31.77 13.79
CA SER A 18 10.21 31.05 15.01
C SER A 18 9.10 30.02 14.78
N SER A 19 8.69 29.75 13.53
CA SER A 19 7.70 28.70 13.25
C SER A 19 8.35 27.31 13.32
N PRO A 20 7.94 26.41 14.25
CA PRO A 20 8.59 25.11 14.49
C PRO A 20 8.37 24.05 13.39
N SER A 21 7.72 24.41 12.29
CA SER A 21 7.28 23.49 11.24
C SER A 21 8.16 23.57 10.00
N ARG A 22 9.22 22.73 9.97
CA ARG A 22 9.97 22.28 8.78
C ARG A 22 10.68 20.96 9.14
N PRO A 23 10.64 19.89 8.34
CA PRO A 23 9.55 19.29 7.58
C PRO A 23 8.98 18.06 8.30
N SER A 24 7.68 17.82 8.08
CA SER A 24 7.07 16.52 8.27
C SER A 24 7.02 15.78 6.92
N SER A 25 6.81 14.48 6.92
CA SER A 25 6.67 13.63 5.72
C SER A 25 5.72 14.17 4.65
N ALA A 26 5.99 13.91 3.36
CA ALA A 26 5.00 14.10 2.31
C ALA A 26 4.05 12.89 2.26
N SER A 27 3.16 12.75 3.25
CA SER A 27 2.20 11.64 3.28
C SER A 27 0.98 11.86 2.40
N SER A 28 0.92 13.01 1.72
CA SER A 28 -0.09 13.21 0.67
C SER A 28 0.46 14.11 -0.43
N ALA A 29 0.17 13.79 -1.70
CA ALA A 29 0.66 14.58 -2.82
C ALA A 29 0.22 16.06 -2.70
N PRO A 30 1.08 17.04 -3.03
CA PRO A 30 0.65 18.44 -3.14
C PRO A 30 -0.43 18.55 -4.22
N SER A 31 -1.44 19.39 -3.96
CA SER A 31 -2.48 19.69 -4.95
C SER A 31 -1.84 20.39 -6.16
N LEU A 32 -1.90 19.78 -7.36
CA LEU A 32 -1.42 20.41 -8.61
C LEU A 32 -2.28 21.60 -9.08
N ALA A 33 -3.26 22.04 -8.30
CA ALA A 33 -4.09 23.20 -8.62
C ALA A 33 -3.79 24.36 -7.67
N ALA A 34 -3.05 25.34 -8.16
CA ALA A 34 -3.14 26.70 -7.67
C ALA A 34 -4.55 27.23 -7.95
N THR A 35 -5.26 27.63 -6.87
CA THR A 35 -6.45 28.51 -6.84
C THR A 35 -7.59 28.24 -7.83
N PHE A 36 -8.76 27.86 -7.32
CA PHE A 36 -10.03 28.02 -8.04
C PHE A 36 -10.94 28.99 -7.27
N ASP A 37 -11.07 30.21 -7.80
CA ASP A 37 -12.19 31.15 -7.60
C ASP A 37 -12.72 31.42 -6.18
N GLY A 38 -11.84 31.51 -5.17
CA GLY A 38 -12.25 31.98 -3.84
C GLY A 38 -13.32 31.11 -3.15
N GLN A 39 -13.52 29.87 -3.62
CA GLN A 39 -14.36 28.87 -2.97
C GLN A 39 -13.51 28.05 -1.98
N PRO A 40 -14.08 27.57 -0.87
CA PRO A 40 -13.43 26.61 -0.01
C PRO A 40 -12.96 25.41 -0.84
N LYS A 41 -11.67 25.05 -0.70
CA LYS A 41 -11.08 23.90 -1.37
C LYS A 41 -11.96 22.66 -1.14
N PRO A 42 -12.32 21.88 -2.17
CA PRO A 42 -13.08 20.66 -1.96
C PRO A 42 -12.34 19.77 -0.96
N LEU A 43 -13.06 19.23 0.03
CA LEU A 43 -12.50 18.21 0.92
C LEU A 43 -11.95 17.08 0.05
N LEU A 44 -10.69 16.73 0.27
CA LEU A 44 -10.04 15.65 -0.47
C LEU A 44 -10.79 14.36 -0.22
N SER A 45 -10.98 13.57 -1.28
CA SER A 45 -11.66 12.28 -1.17
C SER A 45 -10.96 11.41 -0.14
N GLY A 46 -11.69 10.98 0.90
CA GLY A 46 -11.15 10.14 1.98
C GLY A 46 -10.33 10.86 3.05
N ALA A 47 -10.28 12.19 3.04
CA ALA A 47 -9.63 12.96 4.10
C ALA A 47 -10.34 12.79 5.44
N ALA A 48 -9.56 12.63 6.51
CA ALA A 48 -10.09 12.62 7.88
C ALA A 48 -10.78 13.95 8.19
N THR A 49 -11.96 13.90 8.84
CA THR A 49 -12.72 15.08 9.22
C THR A 49 -12.99 15.08 10.71
N SER A 50 -12.66 16.17 11.40
CA SER A 50 -12.84 16.26 12.85
C SER A 50 -13.16 17.69 13.24
N VAL A 51 -13.90 17.87 14.33
CA VAL A 51 -14.11 19.19 14.93
C VAL A 51 -12.84 19.74 15.60
N HIS A 52 -11.84 18.87 15.80
CA HIS A 52 -10.60 19.21 16.49
C HIS A 52 -9.49 19.66 15.53
N PHE A 53 -9.59 19.33 14.24
CA PHE A 53 -8.51 19.60 13.30
C PHE A 53 -9.01 19.82 11.87
N GLU A 54 -8.13 20.37 11.06
CA GLU A 54 -8.28 20.45 9.62
C GLU A 54 -7.01 19.99 8.90
N ILE A 55 -7.15 19.59 7.63
CA ILE A 55 -6.03 19.22 6.77
C ILE A 55 -5.66 20.42 5.90
N ARG A 56 -4.41 20.85 5.96
CA ARG A 56 -3.87 21.98 5.19
C ARG A 56 -2.75 21.51 4.27
N ASP A 57 -2.57 22.18 3.13
CA ASP A 57 -1.32 22.02 2.36
C ASP A 57 -0.16 22.66 3.12
N THR A 58 1.01 22.08 2.97
CA THR A 58 2.26 22.60 3.52
C THR A 58 3.27 22.76 2.38
N PRO A 59 4.11 23.81 2.40
CA PRO A 59 5.09 24.02 1.33
C PRO A 59 6.13 22.89 1.17
N THR A 60 6.41 22.14 2.24
CA THR A 60 7.51 21.15 2.27
C THR A 60 7.09 19.72 2.58
N ALA A 61 5.86 19.49 3.06
CA ALA A 61 5.38 18.19 3.54
C ALA A 61 4.10 17.73 2.84
N GLY A 62 3.75 18.31 1.69
CA GLY A 62 2.50 18.00 1.00
C GLY A 62 1.29 18.46 1.80
N ARG A 63 0.67 17.59 2.61
CA ARG A 63 -0.46 17.91 3.49
C ARG A 63 -0.17 17.52 4.93
N ALA A 64 -0.78 18.24 5.87
CA ALA A 64 -0.65 17.96 7.30
C ALA A 64 -1.95 18.28 8.05
N VAL A 65 -2.10 17.66 9.21
CA VAL A 65 -3.24 17.86 10.12
C VAL A 65 -2.88 18.94 11.14
N PHE A 66 -3.73 19.95 11.31
CA PHE A 66 -3.52 21.05 12.26
C PHE A 66 -4.71 21.21 13.19
N ALA A 67 -4.44 21.43 14.48
CA ALA A 67 -5.46 21.71 15.47
C ALA A 67 -6.22 23.01 15.13
N THR A 68 -7.55 22.97 15.16
CA THR A 68 -8.43 24.14 14.92
C THR A 68 -8.87 24.81 16.22
N ARG A 69 -8.45 24.26 17.35
CA ARG A 69 -8.76 24.71 18.71
C ARG A 69 -7.78 24.08 19.69
N ASP A 70 -7.76 24.56 20.93
CA ASP A 70 -7.07 23.85 22.01
C ASP A 70 -7.71 22.46 22.24
N ILE A 71 -6.87 21.45 22.42
CA ILE A 71 -7.25 20.04 22.58
C ILE A 71 -6.59 19.53 23.85
N ALA A 72 -7.39 18.99 24.77
CA ALA A 72 -6.89 18.36 25.98
C ALA A 72 -6.25 16.99 25.68
N ALA A 73 -5.29 16.57 26.50
CA ALA A 73 -4.74 15.23 26.47
C ALA A 73 -5.83 14.14 26.49
N ASP A 74 -5.55 12.98 25.87
CA ASP A 74 -6.44 11.82 25.70
C ASP A 74 -7.71 12.03 24.84
N THR A 75 -7.92 13.24 24.32
CA THR A 75 -9.01 13.51 23.36
C THR A 75 -8.89 12.61 22.14
N LEU A 76 -9.97 11.90 21.79
CA LEU A 76 -10.06 11.14 20.54
C LEU A 76 -10.16 12.11 19.36
N LEU A 77 -9.12 12.13 18.53
CA LEU A 77 -9.02 12.99 17.36
C LEU A 77 -9.70 12.36 16.15
N TRP A 78 -9.44 11.07 15.94
CA TRP A 78 -9.91 10.32 14.79
C TRP A 78 -9.92 8.81 15.05
N ARG A 79 -10.87 8.11 14.41
CA ARG A 79 -10.88 6.66 14.28
C ARG A 79 -10.94 6.32 12.79
N SER A 80 -9.91 5.68 12.29
CA SER A 80 -9.80 5.24 10.91
C SER A 80 -10.19 3.77 10.80
N ASP A 81 -11.31 3.50 10.15
CA ASP A 81 -11.86 2.17 9.85
C ASP A 81 -11.94 1.89 8.34
N ASP A 82 -11.24 2.71 7.54
CA ASP A 82 -11.22 2.73 6.09
C ASP A 82 -10.09 1.88 5.49
N LEU A 83 -9.75 0.76 6.13
CA LEU A 83 -8.76 -0.19 5.61
C LEU A 83 -9.14 -0.60 4.19
N THR A 84 -8.31 -0.19 3.22
CA THR A 84 -8.62 -0.40 1.80
C THR A 84 -7.83 -1.57 1.22
N VAL A 85 -6.54 -1.68 1.57
CA VAL A 85 -5.66 -2.77 1.12
C VAL A 85 -4.91 -3.30 2.33
N SER A 86 -4.77 -4.61 2.46
CA SER A 86 -3.95 -5.22 3.49
C SER A 86 -3.20 -6.42 2.96
N SER A 87 -1.96 -6.60 3.39
CA SER A 87 -1.16 -7.78 3.16
C SER A 87 -0.80 -8.40 4.51
N LEU A 88 -1.21 -9.64 4.72
CA LEU A 88 -0.78 -10.48 5.84
C LEU A 88 0.32 -11.41 5.31
N LEU A 89 1.50 -11.37 5.91
CA LEU A 89 2.65 -12.15 5.48
C LEU A 89 2.36 -13.65 5.59
N GLN A 90 2.82 -14.43 4.63
CA GLN A 90 2.49 -15.84 4.48
C GLN A 90 2.78 -16.65 5.75
N GLU A 91 3.89 -16.35 6.41
CA GLU A 91 4.33 -17.03 7.63
C GLU A 91 3.33 -16.89 8.79
N TYR A 92 2.63 -15.75 8.90
CA TYR A 92 1.66 -15.49 9.97
C TYR A 92 0.21 -15.90 9.63
N ARG A 93 -0.10 -16.30 8.37
CA ARG A 93 -1.50 -16.54 7.94
C ARG A 93 -2.22 -17.69 8.66
N ARG A 94 -1.50 -18.51 9.42
CA ARG A 94 -2.07 -19.61 10.22
C ARG A 94 -2.43 -19.20 11.64
N GLU A 95 -1.75 -18.19 12.18
CA GLU A 95 -1.79 -17.78 13.59
C GLU A 95 -2.37 -16.38 13.80
N VAL A 96 -2.44 -15.57 12.73
CA VAL A 96 -3.10 -14.27 12.72
C VAL A 96 -4.39 -14.34 11.92
N CYS A 97 -5.47 -13.82 12.49
CA CYS A 97 -6.78 -13.87 11.88
C CYS A 97 -6.82 -12.99 10.63
N GLY A 98 -7.21 -13.57 9.49
CA GLY A 98 -7.31 -12.86 8.21
C GLY A 98 -8.37 -11.75 8.18
N GLN A 99 -9.28 -11.71 9.16
CA GLN A 99 -10.26 -10.64 9.31
C GLN A 99 -9.82 -9.60 10.34
N CYS A 100 -9.78 -9.94 11.62
CA CYS A 100 -9.59 -8.96 12.69
C CYS A 100 -8.13 -8.74 13.11
N PHE A 101 -7.19 -9.49 12.53
CA PHE A 101 -5.76 -9.50 12.91
C PHE A 101 -5.50 -9.89 14.38
N ALA A 102 -6.43 -10.62 15.01
CA ALA A 102 -6.16 -11.26 16.30
C ALA A 102 -5.08 -12.31 16.15
N TYR A 103 -4.12 -12.33 17.06
CA TYR A 103 -2.96 -13.19 17.05
C TYR A 103 -3.06 -14.27 18.13
N ASN A 104 -2.51 -15.46 17.87
CA ASN A 104 -2.51 -16.59 18.80
C ASN A 104 -1.10 -17.03 19.22
N TYR A 105 -0.16 -16.08 19.34
CA TYR A 105 1.16 -16.28 19.97
C TYR A 105 1.93 -17.49 19.40
N GLY A 106 2.08 -17.53 18.07
CA GLY A 106 2.78 -18.61 17.38
C GLY A 106 1.99 -19.90 17.19
N ARG A 107 0.70 -19.93 17.58
CA ARG A 107 -0.16 -21.12 17.48
C ARG A 107 -1.19 -20.95 16.37
N ASP A 108 -1.46 -22.04 15.65
CA ASP A 108 -2.54 -22.09 14.67
C ASP A 108 -3.88 -21.65 15.29
N LEU A 109 -4.62 -20.80 14.58
CA LEU A 109 -6.01 -20.46 14.91
C LEU A 109 -6.93 -21.65 14.64
N ALA A 110 -8.06 -21.68 15.36
CA ALA A 110 -9.00 -22.81 15.35
C ALA A 110 -9.60 -23.10 13.96
N ILE A 111 -9.86 -22.06 13.17
CA ILE A 111 -10.50 -22.20 11.86
C ILE A 111 -9.44 -21.97 10.78
N GLN A 112 -8.99 -23.05 10.14
CA GLN A 112 -8.06 -22.99 9.01
C GLN A 112 -8.84 -23.11 7.69
N ASP A 113 -8.95 -22.02 6.95
CA ASP A 113 -9.60 -22.03 5.64
C ASP A 113 -8.58 -22.29 4.52
N HIS A 114 -8.32 -23.58 4.28
CA HIS A 114 -7.36 -24.01 3.27
C HIS A 114 -7.76 -23.66 1.82
N THR A 115 -9.01 -23.23 1.60
CA THR A 115 -9.49 -22.82 0.27
C THR A 115 -8.87 -21.49 -0.12
N VAL A 116 -8.89 -20.52 0.79
CA VAL A 116 -8.39 -19.16 0.56
C VAL A 116 -7.01 -18.91 1.18
N GLY A 117 -6.53 -19.82 2.03
CA GLY A 117 -5.21 -19.74 2.62
C GLY A 117 -5.09 -18.76 3.78
N PHE A 118 -6.17 -18.58 4.54
CA PHE A 118 -6.23 -17.76 5.74
C PHE A 118 -6.78 -18.57 6.91
N ALA A 119 -6.48 -18.12 8.13
CA ALA A 119 -7.06 -18.63 9.34
C ALA A 119 -7.94 -17.58 10.03
N PHE A 120 -8.88 -18.02 10.85
CA PHE A 120 -9.85 -17.18 11.53
C PHE A 120 -10.00 -17.57 13.00
N CYS A 121 -10.18 -16.57 13.86
CA CYS A 121 -10.38 -16.79 15.30
C CYS A 121 -11.82 -17.22 15.64
N SER A 122 -12.78 -17.01 14.73
CA SER A 122 -14.19 -17.38 14.90
C SER A 122 -14.92 -17.54 13.56
N ASP A 123 -16.04 -18.26 13.56
CA ASP A 123 -16.92 -18.42 12.40
C ASP A 123 -17.47 -17.07 11.91
N GLU A 124 -17.68 -16.14 12.84
CA GLU A 124 -18.06 -14.75 12.54
C GLU A 124 -16.97 -14.07 11.70
N CYS A 125 -15.71 -14.12 12.14
CA CYS A 125 -14.60 -13.53 11.38
C CYS A 125 -14.45 -14.16 9.98
N GLN A 126 -14.60 -15.48 9.85
CA GLN A 126 -14.57 -16.14 8.54
C GLN A 126 -15.72 -15.67 7.65
N SER A 127 -16.93 -15.58 8.21
CA SER A 127 -18.14 -15.18 7.48
C SER A 127 -18.04 -13.71 7.02
N THR A 128 -17.61 -12.81 7.90
CA THR A 128 -17.39 -11.39 7.58
C THR A 128 -16.32 -11.24 6.50
N TRP A 129 -15.18 -11.95 6.60
CA TRP A 129 -14.13 -11.88 5.58
C TRP A 129 -14.65 -12.30 4.21
N ARG A 130 -15.42 -13.40 4.15
CA ARG A 130 -16.03 -13.91 2.91
C ARG A 130 -17.05 -12.93 2.34
N GLN A 131 -17.85 -12.30 3.21
CA GLN A 131 -18.83 -11.28 2.82
C GLN A 131 -18.14 -10.04 2.22
N GLU A 132 -17.14 -9.49 2.90
CA GLU A 132 -16.42 -8.28 2.47
C GLU A 132 -15.63 -8.49 1.16
N ASN A 133 -14.99 -9.66 0.99
CA ASN A 133 -14.33 -10.00 -0.28
C ASN A 133 -15.36 -10.31 -1.39
N GLY A 134 -16.57 -10.72 -1.01
CA GLY A 134 -17.63 -11.19 -1.89
C GLY A 134 -17.24 -12.46 -2.65
N GLU A 135 -18.21 -13.07 -3.33
CA GLU A 135 -18.03 -14.36 -4.02
C GLU A 135 -16.87 -14.32 -5.05
N LEU A 136 -16.72 -13.22 -5.78
CA LEU A 136 -15.66 -13.07 -6.77
C LEU A 136 -14.27 -12.94 -6.12
N GLY A 137 -14.16 -12.21 -5.00
CA GLY A 137 -12.89 -12.07 -4.28
C GLY A 137 -12.49 -13.36 -3.58
N VAL A 138 -13.44 -14.09 -3.00
CA VAL A 138 -13.21 -15.44 -2.44
C VAL A 138 -12.68 -16.40 -3.51
N ARG A 139 -13.26 -16.38 -4.72
CA ARG A 139 -12.75 -17.17 -5.86
C ARG A 139 -11.35 -16.74 -6.28
N ALA A 140 -11.07 -15.44 -6.32
CA ALA A 140 -9.74 -14.93 -6.65
C ALA A 140 -8.68 -15.41 -5.64
N TRP A 141 -8.96 -15.32 -4.34
CA TRP A 141 -8.08 -15.85 -3.30
C TRP A 141 -7.89 -17.36 -3.38
N ALA A 142 -8.93 -18.12 -3.75
CA ALA A 142 -8.81 -19.55 -3.96
C ALA A 142 -7.84 -19.89 -5.11
N GLU A 143 -7.91 -19.16 -6.23
CA GLU A 143 -6.97 -19.34 -7.35
C GLU A 143 -5.54 -18.94 -6.98
N VAL A 144 -5.36 -17.81 -6.28
CA VAL A 144 -4.06 -17.39 -5.73
C VAL A 144 -3.49 -18.46 -4.80
N LYS A 145 -4.31 -19.03 -3.91
CA LYS A 145 -3.86 -20.10 -3.00
C LYS A 145 -3.47 -21.37 -3.74
N LYS A 146 -4.22 -21.77 -4.78
CA LYS A 146 -3.86 -22.92 -5.63
C LYS A 146 -2.52 -22.71 -6.31
N LEU A 147 -2.23 -21.49 -6.79
CA LEU A 147 -0.96 -21.15 -7.42
C LEU A 147 0.19 -21.13 -6.41
N ALA A 148 0.04 -20.45 -5.27
CA ALA A 148 1.07 -20.35 -4.24
C ALA A 148 1.46 -21.69 -3.59
N LYS A 149 0.59 -22.72 -3.63
CA LYS A 149 0.95 -24.09 -3.21
C LYS A 149 1.99 -24.76 -4.13
N ARG A 150 2.13 -24.29 -5.38
CA ARG A 150 3.10 -24.80 -6.35
C ARG A 150 4.46 -24.17 -6.05
N LYS A 151 5.16 -24.75 -5.05
CA LYS A 151 6.48 -24.35 -4.52
C LYS A 151 7.31 -23.46 -5.46
N SER A 152 7.56 -22.21 -5.09
CA SER A 152 8.88 -21.60 -5.32
C SER A 152 9.65 -21.57 -4.03
N LYS A 153 10.92 -21.96 -4.14
CA LYS A 153 11.88 -22.16 -3.07
C LYS A 153 12.62 -20.85 -2.75
N GLU A 154 11.90 -19.73 -2.85
CA GLU A 154 12.42 -18.38 -2.82
C GLU A 154 11.52 -17.64 -1.83
N ASP A 155 11.82 -17.78 -0.55
CA ASP A 155 11.33 -16.89 0.52
C ASP A 155 12.04 -17.27 1.83
N THR A 156 13.32 -16.89 1.94
CA THR A 156 13.97 -16.41 3.19
C THR A 156 15.39 -15.89 2.91
N GLU A 157 15.67 -15.27 1.76
CA GLU A 157 16.95 -14.55 1.63
C GLU A 157 16.76 -13.16 2.23
N LEU A 158 17.60 -12.83 3.21
CA LEU A 158 17.74 -11.48 3.75
C LEU A 158 17.88 -10.54 2.56
N VAL A 159 16.89 -9.69 2.32
CA VAL A 159 16.97 -8.64 1.30
C VAL A 159 18.19 -7.81 1.67
N ASP A 160 19.22 -7.82 0.83
CA ASP A 160 20.39 -7.00 1.05
C ASP A 160 19.95 -5.53 1.01
N ILE A 161 20.03 -4.91 2.20
CA ILE A 161 19.50 -3.58 2.50
C ILE A 161 20.23 -2.50 1.67
N ASP A 162 21.38 -2.84 1.11
CA ASP A 162 22.23 -1.94 0.34
C ASP A 162 22.00 -2.03 -1.19
N LEU A 163 21.03 -2.81 -1.66
CA LEU A 163 20.67 -2.84 -3.08
C LEU A 163 20.06 -1.50 -3.52
N PRO A 164 20.47 -0.97 -4.69
CA PRO A 164 19.94 0.30 -5.18
C PRO A 164 18.47 0.17 -5.58
N ARG A 165 17.68 1.19 -5.22
CA ARG A 165 16.31 1.36 -5.71
C ARG A 165 16.31 1.56 -7.24
N PRO A 166 15.45 0.86 -8.00
CA PRO A 166 15.38 1.03 -9.45
C PRO A 166 14.97 2.45 -9.84
N THR A 167 15.51 2.96 -10.94
CA THR A 167 15.15 4.28 -11.47
C THR A 167 13.76 4.25 -12.14
N PRO A 168 13.10 5.41 -12.35
CA PRO A 168 11.84 5.47 -13.09
C PRO A 168 11.92 4.83 -14.49
N GLU A 169 13.07 4.97 -15.17
CA GLU A 169 13.31 4.37 -16.49
C GLU A 169 13.39 2.84 -16.41
N GLU A 170 14.10 2.29 -15.43
CA GLU A 170 14.21 0.84 -15.22
C GLU A 170 12.85 0.22 -14.90
N ILE A 171 12.04 0.92 -14.08
CA ILE A 171 10.66 0.52 -13.76
C ILE A 171 9.82 0.50 -15.04
N ALA A 172 9.86 1.56 -15.84
CA ALA A 172 9.09 1.65 -17.09
C ALA A 172 9.48 0.53 -18.06
N GLN A 173 10.78 0.26 -18.22
CA GLN A 173 11.29 -0.82 -19.07
C GLN A 173 10.83 -2.20 -18.58
N ALA A 174 10.89 -2.46 -17.27
CA ALA A 174 10.46 -3.74 -16.71
C ALA A 174 8.96 -4.00 -16.93
N TRP A 175 8.12 -2.99 -16.79
CA TRP A 175 6.68 -3.11 -17.07
C TRP A 175 6.40 -3.26 -18.57
N ASP A 176 7.06 -2.51 -19.44
CA ASP A 176 6.89 -2.63 -20.90
C ASP A 176 7.30 -4.03 -21.41
N ALA A 177 8.36 -4.62 -20.83
CA ALA A 177 8.80 -5.98 -21.14
C ALA A 177 7.72 -7.06 -20.89
N THR A 178 6.70 -6.78 -20.07
CA THR A 178 5.59 -7.73 -19.83
C THR A 178 4.53 -7.73 -20.92
N LYS A 179 4.44 -6.67 -21.74
CA LYS A 179 3.32 -6.37 -22.65
C LYS A 179 2.99 -7.52 -23.61
N THR A 180 3.98 -7.98 -24.38
CA THR A 180 3.79 -9.06 -25.36
C THR A 180 3.27 -10.35 -24.71
N GLN A 181 3.78 -10.70 -23.51
CA GLN A 181 3.33 -11.90 -22.82
C GLN A 181 1.92 -11.72 -22.23
N ALA A 182 1.62 -10.54 -21.69
CA ALA A 182 0.30 -10.20 -21.18
C ALA A 182 -0.78 -10.24 -22.27
N ASP A 183 -0.51 -9.68 -23.45
CA ASP A 183 -1.45 -9.67 -24.59
C ASP A 183 -1.79 -11.09 -25.03
N LEU A 184 -0.79 -11.99 -25.07
CA LEU A 184 -1.00 -13.41 -25.38
C LEU A 184 -1.84 -14.12 -24.30
N ILE A 185 -1.60 -13.83 -23.02
CA ILE A 185 -2.38 -14.40 -21.92
C ILE A 185 -3.83 -13.90 -21.99
N LEU A 186 -4.04 -12.59 -22.12
CA LEU A 186 -5.37 -11.99 -22.19
C LEU A 186 -6.16 -12.50 -23.39
N THR A 187 -5.55 -12.57 -24.58
CA THR A 187 -6.18 -13.12 -25.78
C THR A 187 -6.64 -14.57 -25.54
N PHE A 188 -5.80 -15.40 -24.90
CA PHE A 188 -6.21 -16.75 -24.51
C PHE A 188 -7.38 -16.74 -23.53
N ARG A 189 -7.28 -15.95 -22.47
CA ARG A 189 -8.27 -15.90 -21.38
C ARG A 189 -9.63 -15.39 -21.86
N MET A 190 -9.67 -14.56 -22.90
CA MET A 190 -10.87 -13.93 -23.45
C MET A 190 -11.49 -14.66 -24.65
N ALA A 191 -10.81 -15.61 -25.28
CA ALA A 191 -11.34 -16.28 -26.48
C ALA A 191 -12.51 -17.24 -26.23
N ASP A 192 -12.70 -17.72 -25.00
CA ASP A 192 -13.79 -18.62 -24.59
C ASP A 192 -15.04 -17.84 -24.15
N THR A 193 -15.53 -16.87 -24.94
CA THR A 193 -16.80 -16.15 -24.63
C THR A 193 -18.05 -16.83 -25.19
N ALA A 194 -17.93 -18.04 -25.74
CA ALA A 194 -19.05 -18.87 -26.11
C ALA A 194 -18.82 -20.27 -25.52
N ASP A 195 -19.66 -20.62 -24.56
CA ASP A 195 -19.74 -21.90 -23.84
C ASP A 195 -18.77 -22.13 -22.65
N ASP A 196 -19.42 -22.32 -21.50
CA ASP A 196 -18.98 -22.93 -20.24
C ASP A 196 -18.12 -22.18 -19.21
N VAL A 197 -18.86 -21.82 -18.14
CA VAL A 197 -18.54 -21.95 -16.72
C VAL A 197 -17.49 -23.05 -16.46
N GLU A 198 -16.33 -22.64 -15.94
CA GLU A 198 -15.52 -23.45 -15.03
C GLU A 198 -14.85 -24.73 -15.61
N GLY A 199 -14.03 -24.58 -16.68
CA GLY A 199 -13.24 -25.72 -17.19
C GLY A 199 -11.85 -25.44 -17.77
N ALA A 200 -11.52 -24.19 -18.13
CA ALA A 200 -10.35 -23.90 -18.98
C ALA A 200 -8.96 -24.09 -18.32
N LEU A 201 -8.88 -24.19 -16.99
CA LEU A 201 -7.60 -24.44 -16.28
C LEU A 201 -7.30 -25.94 -16.08
N GLN A 202 -8.28 -26.84 -16.27
CA GLN A 202 -8.10 -28.29 -16.09
C GLN A 202 -7.60 -29.00 -17.37
N ASN A 203 -7.86 -28.44 -18.56
CA ASN A 203 -7.65 -29.13 -19.85
C ASN A 203 -6.28 -28.90 -20.52
N LEU A 204 -5.27 -28.41 -19.80
CA LEU A 204 -3.90 -28.26 -20.35
C LEU A 204 -3.13 -29.60 -20.51
N THR A 205 -3.80 -30.75 -20.43
CA THR A 205 -3.19 -32.09 -20.58
C THR A 205 -3.63 -32.89 -21.80
N LEU A 206 -4.54 -32.42 -22.65
CA LEU A 206 -4.96 -33.20 -23.83
C LEU A 206 -5.02 -32.36 -25.12
N ASN A 207 -4.30 -32.84 -26.14
CA ASN A 207 -4.35 -32.36 -27.51
C ASN A 207 -5.79 -32.48 -28.04
N GLY A 208 -6.52 -31.36 -28.09
CA GLY A 208 -7.85 -31.29 -28.68
C GLY A 208 -7.92 -30.21 -29.75
N SER A 209 -8.09 -30.63 -31.00
CA SER A 209 -8.46 -29.78 -32.14
C SER A 209 -9.97 -29.51 -32.09
N GLY A 210 -10.36 -28.41 -31.44
CA GLY A 210 -11.74 -27.90 -31.46
C GLY A 210 -11.89 -26.81 -32.52
N SER A 211 -12.79 -27.04 -33.48
CA SER A 211 -13.27 -26.04 -34.44
C SER A 211 -14.37 -25.22 -33.75
N SER A 212 -14.19 -23.91 -33.64
CA SER A 212 -15.26 -22.98 -33.25
C SER A 212 -15.41 -21.87 -34.29
N THR A 213 -16.65 -21.69 -34.73
CA THR A 213 -17.10 -20.61 -35.61
C THR A 213 -17.50 -19.42 -34.75
N GLY A 214 -16.61 -18.45 -34.62
CA GLY A 214 -16.85 -17.17 -33.95
C GLY A 214 -15.72 -16.20 -34.30
N SER A 215 -16.03 -14.91 -34.43
CA SER A 215 -15.15 -13.84 -34.94
C SER A 215 -13.93 -13.49 -34.08
N SER A 216 -13.48 -14.40 -33.21
CA SER A 216 -12.28 -14.24 -32.40
C SER A 216 -11.06 -14.84 -33.11
N PRO A 217 -9.88 -14.22 -33.05
CA PRO A 217 -8.66 -14.76 -33.63
C PRO A 217 -8.37 -16.17 -33.07
N PRO A 218 -7.93 -17.13 -33.91
CA PRO A 218 -7.76 -18.51 -33.48
C PRO A 218 -6.66 -18.64 -32.42
N ILE A 219 -6.95 -19.37 -31.33
CA ILE A 219 -6.00 -19.61 -30.25
C ILE A 219 -4.82 -20.47 -30.72
N THR A 220 -3.68 -19.81 -30.91
CA THR A 220 -2.42 -20.44 -31.33
C THR A 220 -1.65 -21.13 -30.19
N LYS A 221 -0.62 -21.91 -30.55
CA LYS A 221 0.33 -22.51 -29.59
C LYS A 221 1.07 -21.47 -28.74
N GLN A 222 1.29 -20.27 -29.28
CA GLN A 222 1.98 -19.18 -28.60
C GLN A 222 1.20 -18.68 -27.37
N HIS A 223 -0.13 -18.56 -27.50
CA HIS A 223 -1.03 -18.20 -26.40
C HIS A 223 -0.97 -19.20 -25.25
N ARG A 224 -1.08 -20.50 -25.55
CA ARG A 224 -0.96 -21.58 -24.53
C ARG A 224 0.41 -21.56 -23.84
N ARG A 225 1.48 -21.38 -24.60
CA ARG A 225 2.86 -21.27 -24.08
C ARG A 225 3.03 -20.05 -23.16
N ALA A 226 2.39 -18.92 -23.45
CA ALA A 226 2.49 -17.71 -22.63
C ALA A 226 1.90 -17.94 -21.21
N ILE A 227 0.75 -18.60 -21.11
CA ILE A 227 0.15 -18.99 -19.83
C ILE A 227 1.03 -19.99 -19.10
N GLN A 228 1.48 -21.04 -19.77
CA GLN A 228 2.34 -22.04 -19.15
C GLN A 228 3.63 -21.40 -18.63
N LYS A 229 4.25 -20.49 -19.41
CA LYS A 229 5.44 -19.74 -19.01
C LYS A 229 5.18 -18.89 -17.78
N ALA A 230 4.03 -18.20 -17.69
CA ALA A 230 3.66 -17.45 -16.49
C ALA A 230 3.52 -18.39 -15.29
N LEU A 231 2.75 -19.48 -15.40
CA LEU A 231 2.50 -20.41 -14.29
C LEU A 231 3.73 -21.21 -13.81
N GLN A 232 4.82 -21.20 -14.57
CA GLN A 232 6.10 -21.84 -14.23
C GLN A 232 7.08 -20.90 -13.53
N GLN A 233 6.78 -19.60 -13.48
CA GLN A 233 7.65 -18.62 -12.82
C GLN A 233 7.57 -18.74 -11.28
N PRO A 234 8.62 -18.29 -10.55
CA PRO A 234 8.59 -18.24 -9.10
C PRO A 234 7.50 -17.30 -8.57
N VAL A 235 6.75 -17.75 -7.55
CA VAL A 235 5.61 -17.05 -6.96
C VAL A 235 6.03 -16.40 -5.64
N HIS A 236 5.98 -15.08 -5.57
CA HIS A 236 6.15 -14.36 -4.31
C HIS A 236 4.77 -14.16 -3.67
N ALA A 237 4.48 -14.92 -2.60
CA ALA A 237 3.11 -15.04 -2.08
C ALA A 237 2.57 -13.77 -1.42
N ASP A 238 3.45 -12.97 -0.82
CA ASP A 238 3.07 -11.73 -0.14
C ASP A 238 2.82 -10.59 -1.13
N ILE A 239 3.67 -10.43 -2.15
CA ILE A 239 3.41 -9.50 -3.25
C ILE A 239 2.13 -9.89 -4.00
N MET A 240 1.91 -11.18 -4.23
CA MET A 240 0.68 -11.67 -4.85
C MET A 240 -0.56 -11.41 -3.98
N GLY A 241 -0.44 -11.63 -2.67
CA GLY A 241 -1.49 -11.35 -1.69
C GLY A 241 -1.85 -9.86 -1.64
N PHE A 242 -0.84 -8.99 -1.60
CA PHE A 242 -1.01 -7.55 -1.69
C PHE A 242 -1.74 -7.12 -2.97
N CYS A 243 -1.26 -7.57 -4.13
CA CYS A 243 -1.84 -7.22 -5.42
C CYS A 243 -3.31 -7.69 -5.55
N VAL A 244 -3.61 -8.94 -5.15
CA VAL A 244 -4.98 -9.45 -5.25
C VAL A 244 -5.92 -8.75 -4.28
N SER A 245 -5.47 -8.41 -3.06
CA SER A 245 -6.24 -7.61 -2.11
C SER A 245 -6.61 -6.26 -2.72
N GLY A 246 -5.67 -5.57 -3.36
CA GLY A 246 -5.92 -4.28 -4.00
C GLY A 246 -6.89 -4.35 -5.18
N ILE A 247 -6.77 -5.38 -6.02
CA ILE A 247 -7.70 -5.61 -7.14
C ILE A 247 -9.12 -5.88 -6.65
N ILE A 248 -9.27 -6.71 -5.61
CA ILE A 248 -10.57 -7.02 -5.00
C ILE A 248 -11.17 -5.76 -4.38
N ALA A 249 -10.38 -4.99 -3.63
CA ALA A 249 -10.84 -3.74 -3.01
C ALA A 249 -11.34 -2.75 -4.06
N ARG A 250 -10.58 -2.54 -5.15
CA ARG A 250 -11.00 -1.67 -6.26
C ARG A 250 -12.28 -2.16 -6.95
N HIS A 251 -12.46 -3.46 -7.07
CA HIS A 251 -13.69 -4.03 -7.63
C HIS A 251 -14.89 -3.86 -6.70
N ARG A 252 -14.71 -4.06 -5.40
CA ARG A 252 -15.77 -4.04 -4.40
C ARG A 252 -16.23 -2.62 -4.07
N ASP A 253 -15.27 -1.72 -3.90
CA ASP A 253 -15.51 -0.34 -3.48
C ASP A 253 -14.83 0.67 -4.41
N PRO A 254 -15.30 0.81 -5.67
CA PRO A 254 -14.70 1.75 -6.63
C PRO A 254 -14.65 3.20 -6.13
N TRP A 255 -15.58 3.59 -5.26
CA TRP A 255 -15.63 4.94 -4.68
C TRP A 255 -14.52 5.15 -3.62
N ARG A 256 -14.19 4.13 -2.82
CA ARG A 256 -13.07 4.20 -1.85
C ARG A 256 -11.72 4.24 -2.56
N TRP A 257 -11.66 3.76 -3.80
CA TRP A 257 -10.44 3.82 -4.60
C TRP A 257 -9.94 5.26 -4.78
N GLU A 258 -10.84 6.24 -4.90
CA GLU A 258 -10.49 7.67 -4.96
C GLU A 258 -9.69 8.13 -3.72
N HIS A 259 -9.93 7.51 -2.56
CA HIS A 259 -9.18 7.82 -1.34
C HIS A 259 -7.72 7.38 -1.49
N VAL A 260 -7.49 6.18 -2.04
CA VAL A 260 -6.14 5.66 -2.33
C VAL A 260 -5.43 6.53 -3.38
N LEU A 261 -6.16 6.97 -4.41
CA LEU A 261 -5.62 7.88 -5.44
C LEU A 261 -5.16 9.22 -4.85
N SER A 262 -5.77 9.65 -3.74
CA SER A 262 -5.44 10.91 -3.07
C SER A 262 -4.16 10.85 -2.22
N LEU A 263 -3.61 9.66 -1.95
CA LEU A 263 -2.44 9.47 -1.08
C LEU A 263 -1.16 9.99 -1.71
N ALA A 264 -0.05 10.07 -0.96
CA ALA A 264 1.24 10.37 -1.59
C ALA A 264 1.66 9.24 -2.53
N ALA A 265 2.24 9.60 -3.68
CA ALA A 265 2.84 8.65 -4.60
C ALA A 265 4.35 8.65 -4.41
N ASP A 266 4.92 7.46 -4.37
CA ASP A 266 6.34 7.22 -4.57
C ASP A 266 6.58 6.89 -6.05
N PRO A 267 7.42 7.66 -6.78
CA PRO A 267 7.74 7.37 -8.18
C PRO A 267 8.62 6.12 -8.36
N THR A 268 9.29 5.63 -7.31
CA THR A 268 10.17 4.46 -7.38
C THR A 268 9.85 3.44 -6.27
N PRO A 269 8.61 2.89 -6.20
CA PRO A 269 8.10 2.20 -5.01
C PRO A 269 8.72 0.83 -4.73
N TYR A 270 9.64 0.37 -5.56
CA TYR A 270 10.32 -0.92 -5.38
C TYR A 270 11.61 -0.70 -4.61
N PRO A 271 11.81 -1.40 -3.48
CA PRO A 271 13.03 -1.29 -2.69
C PRO A 271 14.30 -1.66 -3.49
N ASN A 272 14.19 -2.63 -4.40
CA ASN A 272 15.28 -3.13 -5.22
C ASN A 272 14.74 -3.73 -6.54
N ALA A 273 15.65 -4.19 -7.40
CA ALA A 273 15.31 -4.77 -8.69
C ALA A 273 14.61 -6.15 -8.59
N ASP A 274 14.82 -6.91 -7.52
CA ASP A 274 14.14 -8.20 -7.30
C ASP A 274 12.68 -8.03 -6.94
N ASP A 275 12.34 -7.04 -6.11
CA ASP A 275 10.97 -6.63 -5.85
C ASP A 275 10.25 -6.23 -7.15
N LEU A 276 10.88 -5.38 -7.97
CA LEU A 276 10.33 -5.00 -9.28
C LEU A 276 10.09 -6.22 -10.18
N ARG A 277 11.03 -7.18 -10.21
CA ARG A 277 10.86 -8.44 -10.94
C ARG A 277 9.70 -9.27 -10.35
N ALA A 278 9.57 -9.34 -9.03
CA ALA A 278 8.51 -10.10 -8.39
C ALA A 278 7.11 -9.52 -8.66
N PHE A 279 6.97 -8.20 -8.70
CA PHE A 279 5.73 -7.52 -9.10
C PHE A 279 5.36 -7.78 -10.57
N THR A 280 6.33 -7.68 -11.48
CA THR A 280 6.08 -7.95 -12.92
C THR A 280 5.76 -9.42 -13.21
N ARG A 281 6.36 -10.37 -12.48
CA ARG A 281 5.94 -11.80 -12.51
C ARG A 281 4.53 -11.98 -11.95
N THR A 282 4.25 -11.36 -10.81
CA THR A 282 2.93 -11.40 -10.14
C THR A 282 1.82 -10.89 -11.06
N TYR A 283 2.05 -9.82 -11.80
CA TYR A 283 1.12 -9.34 -12.83
C TYR A 283 0.73 -10.45 -13.83
N LEU A 284 1.71 -11.15 -14.41
CA LEU A 284 1.47 -12.22 -15.37
C LEU A 284 0.79 -13.44 -14.73
N HIS A 285 1.13 -13.78 -13.48
CA HIS A 285 0.42 -14.80 -12.72
C HIS A 285 -1.06 -14.45 -12.54
N LEU A 286 -1.36 -13.22 -12.12
CA LEU A 286 -2.72 -12.77 -11.87
C LEU A 286 -3.54 -12.79 -13.17
N LEU A 287 -2.97 -12.38 -14.31
CA LEU A 287 -3.65 -12.52 -15.60
C LEU A 287 -3.99 -13.98 -15.94
N ALA A 288 -3.10 -14.91 -15.59
CA ALA A 288 -3.30 -16.33 -15.88
C ALA A 288 -4.39 -16.98 -15.00
N VAL A 289 -4.54 -16.54 -13.74
CA VAL A 289 -5.37 -17.25 -12.75
C VAL A 289 -6.61 -16.49 -12.26
N LEU A 290 -6.62 -15.16 -12.29
CA LEU A 290 -7.73 -14.39 -11.72
C LEU A 290 -9.06 -14.67 -12.45
N PRO A 291 -10.19 -14.66 -11.73
CA PRO A 291 -11.51 -14.63 -12.33
C PRO A 291 -11.62 -13.55 -13.40
N ARG A 292 -12.21 -13.89 -14.56
CA ARG A 292 -12.28 -13.00 -15.74
C ARG A 292 -12.81 -11.59 -15.44
N PRO A 293 -13.86 -11.39 -14.61
CA PRO A 293 -14.36 -10.05 -14.33
C PRO A 293 -13.35 -9.14 -13.58
N LEU A 294 -12.28 -9.69 -12.99
CA LEU A 294 -11.22 -8.92 -12.35
C LEU A 294 -10.06 -8.57 -13.30
N LEU A 295 -9.94 -9.23 -14.46
CA LEU A 295 -8.84 -8.99 -15.40
C LEU A 295 -8.74 -7.54 -15.90
N PRO A 296 -9.85 -6.80 -16.16
CA PRO A 296 -9.76 -5.38 -16.53
C PRO A 296 -9.11 -4.49 -15.45
N LEU A 297 -9.08 -4.94 -14.19
CA LEU A 297 -8.46 -4.23 -13.08
C LEU A 297 -7.02 -4.70 -12.81
N ALA A 298 -6.62 -5.85 -13.34
CA ALA A 298 -5.26 -6.37 -13.26
C ALA A 298 -4.43 -5.79 -14.42
N THR A 299 -3.96 -4.55 -14.27
CA THR A 299 -3.13 -3.86 -15.27
C THR A 299 -1.81 -3.39 -14.68
N PRO A 300 -0.77 -3.15 -15.50
CA PRO A 300 0.50 -2.58 -15.02
C PRO A 300 0.30 -1.29 -14.23
N ALA A 301 -0.55 -0.40 -14.75
CA ALA A 301 -0.89 0.85 -14.07
C ALA A 301 -1.56 0.62 -12.71
N SER A 302 -2.40 -0.40 -12.56
CA SER A 302 -3.08 -0.68 -11.29
C SER A 302 -2.12 -1.21 -10.23
N LEU A 303 -1.22 -2.13 -10.61
CA LEU A 303 -0.23 -2.69 -9.68
C LEU A 303 0.85 -1.66 -9.31
N LEU A 304 1.33 -0.87 -10.27
CA LEU A 304 2.27 0.22 -10.01
C LEU A 304 1.63 1.29 -9.10
N LEU A 305 0.35 1.59 -9.29
CA LEU A 305 -0.36 2.54 -8.45
C LEU A 305 -0.51 2.01 -7.01
N LEU A 306 -0.87 0.74 -6.86
CA LEU A 306 -0.93 0.09 -5.54
C LEU A 306 0.40 0.23 -4.80
N SER A 307 1.53 -0.18 -5.42
CA SER A 307 2.84 -0.08 -4.78
C SER A 307 3.27 1.37 -4.52
N SER A 308 3.00 2.28 -5.48
CA SER A 308 3.30 3.70 -5.37
C SER A 308 2.59 4.39 -4.20
N ARG A 309 1.33 4.03 -3.92
CA ARG A 309 0.59 4.59 -2.79
C ARG A 309 0.92 3.88 -1.49
N ASP A 310 1.17 2.58 -1.51
CA ASP A 310 1.43 1.84 -0.27
C ASP A 310 2.75 2.24 0.40
N SER A 311 3.83 2.43 -0.37
CA SER A 311 5.19 2.60 0.17
C SER A 311 5.36 3.73 1.19
N HIS A 312 4.59 4.81 1.08
CA HIS A 312 4.64 5.94 2.02
C HIS A 312 3.43 6.04 2.96
N ASN A 313 2.39 5.23 2.76
CA ASN A 313 1.09 5.41 3.43
C ASN A 313 0.64 4.18 4.24
N ALA A 314 1.37 3.07 4.14
CA ALA A 314 1.06 1.85 4.85
C ALA A 314 1.34 1.95 6.36
N PHE A 315 0.50 1.29 7.14
CA PHE A 315 0.66 1.07 8.57
C PHE A 315 0.96 -0.40 8.83
N GLY A 316 1.98 -0.68 9.65
CA GLY A 316 2.30 -2.04 10.06
C GLY A 316 1.18 -2.66 10.89
N ILE A 317 0.80 -3.88 10.53
CA ILE A 317 -0.06 -4.74 11.34
C ILE A 317 0.88 -5.50 12.27
N ARG A 318 1.06 -4.96 13.48
CA ARG A 318 1.92 -5.55 14.50
C ARG A 318 1.11 -6.22 15.61
N SER A 319 1.76 -7.13 16.32
CA SER A 319 1.28 -7.70 17.58
C SER A 319 0.86 -6.61 18.57
N LEU A 320 -0.22 -6.84 19.33
CA LEU A 320 -0.74 -5.86 20.29
C LEU A 320 -0.28 -6.15 21.72
N GLU A 321 0.15 -7.39 21.95
CA GLU A 321 0.32 -7.96 23.27
C GLU A 321 1.76 -7.90 23.80
N ASP A 322 2.72 -7.55 22.94
CA ASP A 322 4.17 -7.52 23.19
C ASP A 322 4.83 -6.24 22.66
N GLU A 323 4.08 -5.13 22.70
CA GLU A 323 4.54 -3.82 22.21
C GLU A 323 4.86 -3.76 20.71
N GLY A 324 4.35 -4.71 19.91
CA GLY A 324 4.49 -4.69 18.45
C GLY A 324 5.79 -5.32 17.96
N SER A 325 6.33 -6.26 18.73
CA SER A 325 7.58 -6.95 18.42
C SER A 325 7.52 -7.70 17.09
N GLU A 326 6.35 -8.26 16.73
CA GLU A 326 6.14 -8.98 15.48
C GLU A 326 5.40 -8.14 14.46
N LEU A 327 5.89 -8.16 13.21
CA LEU A 327 5.25 -7.52 12.06
C LEU A 327 4.53 -8.57 11.23
N PHE A 328 3.21 -8.68 11.42
CA PHE A 328 2.39 -9.64 10.68
C PHE A 328 2.18 -9.25 9.21
N GLY A 329 2.37 -7.97 8.90
CA GLY A 329 2.16 -7.41 7.57
C GLY A 329 1.85 -5.92 7.63
N HIS A 330 1.13 -5.41 6.65
CA HIS A 330 0.80 -3.99 6.55
C HIS A 330 -0.58 -3.77 5.92
N GLY A 331 -1.12 -2.58 6.11
CA GLY A 331 -2.34 -2.15 5.43
C GLY A 331 -2.38 -0.65 5.19
N CYS A 332 -3.25 -0.24 4.28
CA CYS A 332 -3.43 1.15 3.90
C CYS A 332 -4.79 1.64 4.39
N TRP A 333 -4.74 2.67 5.24
CA TRP A 333 -5.86 3.38 5.83
C TRP A 333 -5.81 4.84 5.36
N PRO A 334 -6.45 5.19 4.24
CA PRO A 334 -6.24 6.50 3.62
C PRO A 334 -6.44 7.70 4.55
N ALA A 335 -7.46 7.66 5.41
CA ALA A 335 -7.73 8.73 6.36
C ALA A 335 -6.66 8.84 7.46
N ALA A 336 -6.00 7.73 7.82
CA ALA A 336 -4.91 7.72 8.80
C ALA A 336 -3.60 8.32 8.24
N SER A 337 -3.38 8.23 6.93
CA SER A 337 -2.11 8.64 6.29
C SER A 337 -1.87 10.15 6.30
N TYR A 338 -2.84 10.98 6.68
CA TYR A 338 -2.67 12.44 6.78
C TYR A 338 -1.86 12.90 8.00
N PHE A 339 -1.75 12.06 9.04
CA PHE A 339 -0.97 12.39 10.24
C PHE A 339 0.52 12.25 9.97
N ASN A 340 1.20 13.37 10.09
CA ASN A 340 2.60 13.52 9.74
C ASN A 340 3.57 13.03 10.82
N HIS A 341 4.84 12.82 10.46
CA HIS A 341 5.86 12.35 11.40
C HIS A 341 6.43 13.46 12.32
N SER A 342 6.58 13.16 13.61
CA SER A 342 7.50 13.83 14.52
C SER A 342 8.22 12.81 15.41
N CYS A 343 9.53 13.02 15.68
CA CYS A 343 10.26 12.24 16.68
C CYS A 343 9.89 12.62 18.13
N ALA A 344 9.08 13.67 18.31
CA ALA A 344 8.42 14.09 19.54
C ALA A 344 6.91 14.29 19.25
N PRO A 345 6.15 13.19 19.04
CA PRO A 345 4.77 13.27 18.59
C PRO A 345 3.84 13.81 19.69
N ASN A 346 2.82 14.56 19.29
CA ASN A 346 1.71 15.00 20.15
C ASN A 346 0.42 14.19 19.92
N VAL A 347 0.46 13.18 19.04
CA VAL A 347 -0.62 12.22 18.81
C VAL A 347 -0.10 10.80 19.02
N GLY A 348 -0.77 10.06 19.90
CA GLY A 348 -0.63 8.62 20.04
C GLY A 348 -1.55 7.89 19.06
N LYS A 349 -1.09 6.75 18.52
CA LYS A 349 -1.90 5.86 17.69
C LYS A 349 -1.99 4.48 18.31
N ARG A 350 -3.18 3.88 18.28
CA ARG A 350 -3.43 2.51 18.77
C ARG A 350 -4.32 1.77 17.80
N ARG A 351 -3.95 0.54 17.46
CA ARG A 351 -4.78 -0.35 16.65
C ARG A 351 -5.78 -1.08 17.55
N GLU A 352 -7.04 -1.12 17.11
CA GLU A 352 -8.10 -1.95 17.69
C GLU A 352 -8.71 -2.79 16.56
N GLY A 353 -8.36 -4.08 16.53
CA GLY A 353 -8.71 -4.95 15.41
C GLY A 353 -8.18 -4.37 14.09
N ARG A 354 -9.09 -3.98 13.19
CA ARG A 354 -8.73 -3.37 11.89
C ARG A 354 -8.79 -1.85 11.87
N ALA A 355 -9.12 -1.20 12.98
CA ALA A 355 -9.20 0.25 13.06
C ALA A 355 -7.97 0.85 13.75
N TRP A 356 -7.66 2.09 13.42
CA TRP A 356 -6.67 2.91 14.12
C TRP A 356 -7.37 4.04 14.88
N GLU A 357 -7.09 4.16 16.18
CA GLU A 357 -7.46 5.32 16.98
C GLU A 357 -6.27 6.27 17.11
N PHE A 358 -6.55 7.57 16.97
CA PHE A 358 -5.60 8.67 17.13
C PHE A 358 -6.07 9.54 18.29
N ARG A 359 -5.23 9.69 19.31
CA ARG A 359 -5.52 10.48 20.53
C ARG A 359 -4.42 11.48 20.81
N ALA A 360 -4.79 12.65 21.30
CA ALA A 360 -3.80 13.63 21.76
C ALA A 360 -2.98 13.04 22.92
N SER A 361 -1.66 12.96 22.78
CA SER A 361 -0.78 12.41 23.83
C SER A 361 -0.42 13.42 24.93
N ARG A 362 -0.76 14.69 24.69
CA ARG A 362 -0.63 15.83 25.62
C ARG A 362 -1.67 16.89 25.24
N ASP A 363 -1.77 17.94 26.04
CA ASP A 363 -2.50 19.14 25.62
C ASP A 363 -1.85 19.73 24.36
N VAL A 364 -2.65 20.11 23.37
CA VAL A 364 -2.24 20.68 22.08
C VAL A 364 -2.93 22.02 21.89
N ARG A 365 -2.17 23.07 21.54
CA ARG A 365 -2.76 24.38 21.27
C ARG A 365 -3.36 24.49 19.88
N GLU A 366 -4.33 25.37 19.73
CA GLU A 366 -4.81 25.79 18.42
C GLU A 366 -3.65 26.16 17.49
N GLY A 367 -3.70 25.65 16.25
CA GLY A 367 -2.69 25.90 15.22
C GLY A 367 -1.48 24.97 15.26
N GLU A 368 -1.28 24.17 16.30
CA GLU A 368 -0.20 23.16 16.32
C GLU A 368 -0.48 22.03 15.29
N GLU A 369 0.58 21.56 14.63
CA GLU A 369 0.51 20.37 13.77
C GLU A 369 0.32 19.11 14.64
N LEU A 370 -0.58 18.23 14.23
CA LEU A 370 -0.87 16.96 14.88
C LEU A 370 -0.03 15.86 14.23
N CYS A 371 1.00 15.40 14.95
CA CYS A 371 1.99 14.47 14.44
C CYS A 371 2.01 13.15 15.24
N ILE A 372 2.13 12.04 14.51
CA ILE A 372 2.41 10.70 15.04
C ILE A 372 3.89 10.35 14.87
N THR A 373 4.31 9.22 15.45
CA THR A 373 5.61 8.61 15.09
C THR A 373 5.45 7.55 14.00
N TYR A 374 6.45 7.47 13.11
CA TYR A 374 6.55 6.47 12.05
C TYR A 374 7.50 5.32 12.45
N LEU A 375 8.27 5.54 13.52
CA LEU A 375 9.37 4.66 13.93
C LEU A 375 8.97 3.64 15.01
N GLY A 376 7.67 3.59 15.38
CA GLY A 376 7.13 2.50 16.18
C GLY A 376 7.40 2.57 17.70
N GLY A 377 8.05 3.61 18.19
CA GLY A 377 8.31 3.86 19.62
C GLY A 377 9.76 3.63 20.03
N GLU A 378 10.48 2.70 19.37
CA GLU A 378 11.90 2.40 19.59
C GLU A 378 12.81 3.62 19.38
N GLU A 379 12.32 4.64 18.65
CA GLU A 379 13.07 5.85 18.40
C GLU A 379 13.41 6.66 19.66
N LYS A 380 12.79 6.35 20.80
CA LYS A 380 13.16 6.90 22.11
C LYS A 380 14.61 6.57 22.46
N GLU A 381 15.09 5.39 22.06
CA GLU A 381 16.44 4.89 22.35
C GLU A 381 17.42 5.13 21.17
N MET A 382 16.91 5.38 19.97
CA MET A 382 17.73 5.64 18.78
C MET A 382 18.43 7.01 18.83
N SER A 383 19.67 7.07 18.34
CA SER A 383 20.36 8.36 18.09
C SER A 383 19.66 9.16 16.99
N ARG A 384 19.97 10.47 16.91
CA ARG A 384 19.43 11.34 15.86
C ARG A 384 19.81 10.81 14.47
N GLU A 385 21.04 10.39 14.30
CA GLU A 385 21.61 9.88 13.04
C GLU A 385 20.83 8.65 12.57
N THR A 386 20.59 7.69 13.47
CA THR A 386 19.83 6.47 13.14
C THR A 386 18.38 6.79 12.77
N ARG A 387 17.73 7.71 13.49
CA ARG A 387 16.37 8.18 13.13
C ARG A 387 16.36 8.82 11.74
N MET A 388 17.27 9.75 11.46
CA MET A 388 17.37 10.41 10.15
C MET A 388 17.63 9.41 9.02
N ALA A 389 18.59 8.50 9.20
CA ALA A 389 18.90 7.47 8.21
C ALA A 389 17.69 6.56 7.92
N THR A 390 16.98 6.16 8.97
CA THR A 390 15.75 5.34 8.83
C THR A 390 14.66 6.09 8.09
N LEU A 391 14.42 7.36 8.44
CA LEU A 391 13.39 8.20 7.81
C LEU A 391 13.70 8.49 6.33
N ARG A 392 14.96 8.80 6.01
CA ARG A 392 15.41 8.97 4.61
C ARG A 392 15.23 7.70 3.80
N ARG A 393 15.64 6.56 4.35
CA ARG A 393 15.58 5.28 3.65
C ARG A 393 14.14 4.88 3.35
N ASN A 394 13.26 4.98 4.35
CA ASN A 394 11.92 4.41 4.27
C ASN A 394 10.88 5.40 3.72
N TRP A 395 11.06 6.72 3.91
CA TRP A 395 10.09 7.76 3.52
C TRP A 395 10.72 8.95 2.76
N GLY A 396 12.02 8.94 2.49
CA GLY A 396 12.66 9.94 1.63
C GLY A 396 12.73 11.37 2.19
N PHE A 397 12.65 11.57 3.51
CA PHE A 397 12.69 12.91 4.11
C PHE A 397 13.63 13.03 5.31
N ASP A 398 14.00 14.28 5.61
CA ASP A 398 14.71 14.69 6.82
C ASP A 398 13.75 15.27 7.85
N CYS A 399 13.67 14.68 9.05
CA CYS A 399 12.78 15.20 10.08
C CYS A 399 13.40 16.42 10.77
N GLY A 400 12.66 17.52 10.76
CA GLY A 400 13.05 18.76 11.42
C GLY A 400 12.18 19.12 12.62
N CYS A 401 11.59 18.13 13.30
CA CYS A 401 10.92 18.36 14.58
C CYS A 401 11.89 18.91 15.64
N THR A 402 11.34 19.53 16.69
CA THR A 402 12.09 20.14 17.80
C THR A 402 13.17 19.22 18.36
N ARG A 403 12.85 17.94 18.63
CA ARG A 403 13.81 16.94 19.13
C ARG A 403 15.02 16.73 18.21
N CYS A 404 14.82 16.81 16.89
CA CYS A 404 15.90 16.64 15.92
C CYS A 404 16.68 17.94 15.67
N GLN A 405 16.07 19.11 15.92
CA GLN A 405 16.76 20.39 15.89
C GLN A 405 17.65 20.59 17.12
N GLU A 406 17.15 20.29 18.32
CA GLU A 406 17.90 20.39 19.58
C GLU A 406 19.12 19.45 19.60
N GLY A 407 18.98 18.23 19.06
CA GLY A 407 20.07 17.27 18.95
C GLY A 407 21.15 17.64 17.92
N ALA A 408 20.95 18.66 17.08
CA ALA A 408 21.96 19.10 16.10
C ALA A 408 23.11 19.91 16.76
N GLY A 409 22.91 20.41 17.98
CA GLY A 409 23.89 21.23 18.70
C GLY A 409 24.84 20.46 19.63
N ALA A 410 24.67 19.14 19.81
CA ALA A 410 25.44 18.36 20.78
C ALA A 410 26.77 17.76 20.24
N GLY A 411 27.16 18.12 19.01
CA GLY A 411 28.33 17.55 18.31
C GLY A 411 29.51 18.50 18.06
N VAL A 412 29.53 19.69 18.69
CA VAL A 412 30.67 20.61 18.62
C VAL A 412 30.95 21.17 20.01
N VAL A 413 31.79 20.47 20.78
CA VAL A 413 32.61 21.06 21.84
C VAL A 413 34.00 20.47 21.72
#